data_AF-A0A497S2X2-F1
#
_entry.id   AF-A0A497S2X2-F1
#
_cell.length_a   1.000
_cell.length_b   1.000
_cell.length_c   1.000
_cell.angle_alpha   90.00
_cell.angle_beta   90.00
_cell.angle_gamma   90.00
#
_symmetry.space_group_name_H-M   'P 1'
#
loop_
_entity.id
_entity.type
_entity.pdbx_description
1 polymer ?
#
loop_
_entity_poly.entity_id
_entity_poly.type
_entity_poly.pdbx_seq_one_letter_code
_entity_poly.pdbx_strand_id
1 'polypeptide(L)'
;MDDIFEFLEKIRNDNRINGVRYSQHFLDEVARILSLRGFDDARLFLWDSLNREDVQGQINSILITLSKMESVKNLKNDLKLCGYIIRNKMEFIR
;
A
#
# COMPACT_ATOMS: atom_id res chain seq x y z
N MET A 1 -7.29 -1.58 18.22
CA MET A 1 -6.01 -0.86 18.07
C MET A 1 -4.92 -1.86 17.69
N ASP A 2 -4.95 -3.05 18.30
CA ASP A 2 -4.05 -4.19 18.01
C ASP A 2 -4.00 -4.63 16.54
N ASP A 3 -5.13 -4.71 15.83
CA ASP A 3 -5.15 -5.19 14.44
C ASP A 3 -4.33 -4.33 13.46
N ILE A 4 -4.28 -3.00 13.70
CA ILE A 4 -3.51 -2.07 12.88
C ILE A 4 -2.02 -2.25 13.19
N PHE A 5 -1.67 -2.39 14.47
CA PHE A 5 -0.29 -2.65 14.87
C PHE A 5 0.22 -3.97 14.30
N GLU A 6 -0.57 -5.05 14.41
CA GLU A 6 -0.24 -6.35 13.83
C GLU A 6 -0.06 -6.28 12.31
N PHE A 7 -0.90 -5.50 11.62
CA PHE A 7 -0.76 -5.25 10.20
C PHE A 7 0.54 -4.51 9.85
N LEU A 8 0.89 -3.45 10.59
CA LEU A 8 2.12 -2.71 10.38
C LEU A 8 3.36 -3.59 10.62
N GLU A 9 3.35 -4.43 11.66
CA GLU A 9 4.38 -5.44 11.90
C GLU A 9 4.46 -6.47 10.77
N LYS A 10 3.33 -6.99 10.29
CA LYS A 10 3.27 -7.91 9.14
C LYS A 10 3.81 -7.31 7.84
N ILE A 11 3.76 -6.00 7.71
CA ILE A 11 4.30 -5.28 6.56
C ILE A 11 5.79 -5.04 6.72
N ARG A 12 6.22 -4.61 7.91
CA ARG A 12 7.63 -4.37 8.25
C ARG A 12 8.48 -5.62 8.07
N ASN A 13 7.93 -6.77 8.46
CA ASN A 13 8.62 -8.06 8.40
C ASN A 13 8.44 -8.82 7.08
N ASP A 14 7.74 -8.27 6.08
CA ASP A 14 7.58 -8.94 4.78
C ASP A 14 8.69 -8.51 3.81
N ASN A 15 9.61 -9.41 3.49
CA ASN A 15 10.77 -9.17 2.61
C ASN A 15 10.39 -8.81 1.16
N ARG A 16 9.13 -9.03 0.74
CA ARG A 16 8.64 -8.58 -0.57
C ARG A 16 8.24 -7.11 -0.57
N ILE A 17 8.08 -6.55 0.63
CA ILE A 17 7.63 -5.20 0.88
C ILE A 17 8.77 -4.33 1.42
N ASN A 18 9.53 -4.89 2.37
CA ASN A 18 10.74 -4.32 2.92
C ASN A 18 11.88 -4.41 1.89
N GLY A 19 12.72 -3.38 1.81
CA GLY A 19 13.82 -3.30 0.84
C GLY A 19 13.45 -2.74 -0.55
N VAL A 20 12.17 -2.55 -0.85
CA VAL A 20 11.74 -1.88 -2.08
C VAL A 20 11.92 -0.36 -1.93
N ARG A 21 12.58 0.27 -2.89
CA ARG A 21 12.63 1.74 -3.00
C ARG A 21 11.37 2.24 -3.67
N TYR A 22 10.61 3.07 -2.97
CA TYR A 22 9.40 3.70 -3.50
C TYR A 22 9.67 5.13 -3.94
N SER A 23 9.03 5.53 -5.03
CA SER A 23 8.85 6.94 -5.37
C SER A 23 7.77 7.53 -4.47
N GLN A 24 8.09 8.62 -3.78
CA GLN A 24 7.10 9.31 -2.94
C GLN A 24 5.89 9.78 -3.77
N HIS A 25 6.14 10.30 -4.98
CA HIS A 25 5.08 10.71 -5.89
C HIS A 25 4.14 9.54 -6.22
N PHE A 26 4.70 8.36 -6.47
CA PHE A 26 3.91 7.18 -6.79
C PHE A 26 3.07 6.71 -5.58
N LEU A 27 3.64 6.74 -4.38
CA LEU A 27 2.89 6.46 -3.15
C LEU A 27 1.75 7.47 -2.94
N ASP A 28 1.98 8.76 -3.23
CA ASP A 28 0.96 9.80 -3.11
C ASP A 28 -0.21 9.58 -4.07
N GLU A 29 0.08 9.19 -5.31
CA GLU A 29 -0.94 8.87 -6.32
C GLU A 29 -1.79 7.67 -5.90
N VAL A 30 -1.17 6.57 -5.51
CA VAL A 30 -1.87 5.36 -5.04
C VAL A 30 -2.69 5.68 -3.79
N ALA A 31 -2.10 6.39 -2.82
CA ALA A 31 -2.79 6.78 -1.59
C ALA A 31 -4.03 7.63 -1.89
N ARG A 32 -3.92 8.59 -2.82
CA ARG A 32 -5.04 9.43 -3.23
C ARG A 32 -6.15 8.61 -3.88
N ILE A 33 -5.82 7.69 -4.77
CA ILE A 33 -6.81 6.82 -5.42
C ILE A 33 -7.48 5.91 -4.40
N LEU A 34 -6.70 5.26 -3.54
CA LEU A 34 -7.21 4.39 -2.48
C LEU A 34 -8.19 5.12 -1.55
N SER A 35 -7.84 6.33 -1.10
CA SER A 35 -8.70 7.11 -0.21
C SER A 35 -9.97 7.63 -0.85
N LEU A 36 -9.97 7.89 -2.16
CA LEU A 36 -11.13 8.46 -2.86
C LEU A 36 -12.03 7.41 -3.52
N ARG A 37 -11.43 6.30 -3.96
CA ARG A 37 -12.07 5.33 -4.85
C ARG A 37 -12.01 3.89 -4.35
N GLY A 38 -11.19 3.61 -3.34
CA GLY A 38 -11.10 2.29 -2.71
C GLY A 38 -10.09 1.35 -3.36
N PHE A 39 -10.11 0.10 -2.90
CA PHE A 39 -9.08 -0.90 -3.21
C PHE A 39 -9.05 -1.31 -4.68
N ASP A 40 -10.22 -1.49 -5.30
CA ASP A 40 -10.29 -2.00 -6.67
C ASP A 40 -9.77 -0.99 -7.68
N ASP A 41 -10.14 0.28 -7.55
CA ASP A 41 -9.59 1.36 -8.38
C ASP A 41 -8.09 1.56 -8.16
N ALA A 42 -7.59 1.38 -6.93
CA ALA A 42 -6.17 1.43 -6.66
C ALA A 42 -5.42 0.26 -7.33
N ARG A 43 -6.00 -0.95 -7.36
CA ARG A 43 -5.43 -2.10 -8.08
C ARG A 43 -5.43 -1.89 -9.59
N LEU A 44 -6.52 -1.39 -10.16
CA LEU A 44 -6.61 -1.07 -11.58
C LEU A 44 -5.53 -0.07 -11.99
N PHE A 45 -5.35 1.01 -11.23
CA PHE A 45 -4.29 1.98 -11.45
C PHE A 45 -2.88 1.34 -11.44
N LEU A 46 -2.64 0.44 -10.48
CA LEU A 46 -1.37 -0.29 -10.38
C LEU A 46 -1.16 -1.25 -11.55
N TRP A 47 -2.22 -1.92 -12.02
CA TRP A 47 -2.15 -2.80 -13.18
C TRP A 47 -1.92 -2.05 -14.49
N ASP A 48 -2.56 -0.89 -14.68
CA ASP A 48 -2.29 -0.02 -15.83
C ASP A 48 -0.83 0.47 -15.85
N SER A 49 -0.21 0.54 -14.66
CA SER A 49 1.19 0.94 -14.49
C SER A 49 2.20 -0.20 -14.68
N LEU A 50 1.77 -1.46 -14.86
CA LEU A 50 2.68 -2.63 -14.90
C LEU A 50 3.63 -2.66 -16.09
N ASN A 51 3.32 -1.94 -17.18
CA ASN A 51 4.20 -1.87 -18.36
C ASN A 51 5.50 -1.09 -18.12
N ARG A 52 5.64 -0.50 -16.92
CA ARG A 52 6.81 0.26 -16.51
C ARG A 52 7.74 -0.59 -15.65
N GLU A 53 8.79 -1.14 -16.27
CA GLU A 53 9.80 -1.96 -15.59
C GLU A 53 10.44 -1.23 -14.38
N ASP A 54 10.58 0.09 -14.44
CA ASP A 54 11.19 0.92 -13.40
C ASP A 54 10.39 0.98 -12.09
N VAL A 55 9.09 0.68 -12.12
CA VAL A 55 8.21 0.70 -10.95
C VAL A 55 7.62 -0.67 -10.62
N GLN A 56 7.94 -1.72 -11.37
CA GLN A 56 7.33 -3.03 -11.21
C GLN A 56 7.52 -3.62 -9.80
N GLY A 57 8.71 -3.45 -9.21
CA GLY A 57 8.97 -3.85 -7.82
C GLY A 57 8.12 -3.08 -6.79
N GLN A 58 7.85 -1.80 -7.04
CA GLN A 58 6.97 -0.97 -6.21
C GLN A 58 5.53 -1.44 -6.31
N ILE A 59 5.06 -1.67 -7.55
CA ILE A 59 3.70 -2.13 -7.84
C ILE A 59 3.40 -3.43 -7.11
N ASN A 60 4.27 -4.44 -7.27
CA ASN A 60 4.08 -5.75 -6.64
C ASN A 60 3.97 -5.64 -5.12
N SER A 61 4.83 -4.85 -4.50
CA SER A 61 4.78 -4.64 -3.06
C SER A 61 3.51 -3.90 -2.60
N ILE A 62 3.08 -2.88 -3.34
CA ILE A 62 1.86 -2.14 -3.03
C ILE A 62 0.65 -3.07 -3.18
N LEU A 63 0.58 -3.90 -4.22
CA LEU A 63 -0.49 -4.88 -4.39
C LEU A 63 -0.57 -5.87 -3.22
N ILE A 64 0.57 -6.39 -2.76
CA ILE A 64 0.62 -7.24 -1.56
C ILE A 64 0.11 -6.46 -0.33
N THR A 65 0.55 -5.21 -0.18
CA THR A 65 0.13 -4.34 0.92
C THR A 65 -1.38 -4.12 0.93
N LEU A 66 -1.97 -3.79 -0.23
CA LEU A 66 -3.42 -3.60 -0.38
C LEU A 66 -4.21 -4.86 -0.03
N SER A 67 -3.77 -6.03 -0.48
CA SER A 67 -4.44 -7.31 -0.17
C SER A 67 -4.39 -7.64 1.33
N LYS A 68 -3.26 -7.40 2.00
CA LYS A 68 -3.17 -7.56 3.46
C LYS A 68 -4.05 -6.55 4.18
N MET A 69 -4.08 -5.32 3.70
CA MET A 69 -4.85 -4.23 4.30
C MET A 69 -6.35 -4.51 4.25
N GLU A 70 -6.86 -5.02 3.12
CA GLU A 70 -8.27 -5.37 2.95
C GLU A 70 -8.71 -6.55 3.85
N SER A 71 -7.79 -7.42 4.27
CA SER A 71 -8.09 -8.49 5.24
C SER A 71 -8.28 -7.99 6.68
N VAL A 72 -7.94 -6.73 6.97
CA VAL A 72 -8.08 -6.13 8.30
C VAL A 72 -9.37 -5.31 8.32
N LYS A 73 -10.37 -5.77 9.09
CA LYS A 73 -11.72 -5.18 9.11
C LYS A 73 -11.73 -3.66 9.31
N ASN A 74 -10.88 -3.14 10.21
CA ASN A 74 -10.79 -1.71 10.47
C ASN A 74 -10.22 -0.93 9.29
N LEU A 75 -9.19 -1.46 8.63
CA LEU A 75 -8.57 -0.82 7.46
C LEU A 75 -9.52 -0.87 6.26
N LYS A 76 -10.18 -2.02 6.02
CA LYS A 76 -11.19 -2.16 4.97
C LYS A 76 -12.28 -1.08 5.03
N ASN A 77 -12.66 -0.65 6.24
CA ASN A 77 -13.70 0.35 6.46
C ASN A 77 -13.17 1.80 6.54
N ASP A 78 -11.85 2.00 6.65
CA ASP A 78 -11.23 3.33 6.76
C ASP A 78 -10.21 3.57 5.63
N LEU A 79 -10.72 3.94 4.47
CA LEU A 79 -9.92 4.21 3.27
C LEU A 79 -8.99 5.43 3.43
N LYS A 80 -9.31 6.37 4.33
CA LYS A 80 -8.45 7.52 4.61
C LYS A 80 -7.21 7.08 5.38
N LEU A 81 -7.39 6.25 6.40
CA LEU A 81 -6.29 5.63 7.12
C LEU A 81 -5.44 4.75 6.20
N CYS A 82 -6.08 3.98 5.32
CA CYS A 82 -5.39 3.18 4.31
C CYS A 82 -4.48 4.03 3.41
N GLY A 83 -4.99 5.13 2.86
CA GLY A 83 -4.19 6.05 2.07
C GLY A 83 -3.07 6.71 2.87
N TYR A 84 -3.33 7.08 4.14
CA TYR A 84 -2.28 7.59 5.03
C TYR A 84 -1.15 6.57 5.23
N ILE A 85 -1.49 5.28 5.41
CA ILE A 85 -0.48 4.23 5.57
C ILE A 85 0.34 4.04 4.29
N ILE A 86 -0.28 4.03 3.12
CA ILE A 86 0.43 3.94 1.84
C ILE A 86 1.37 5.13 1.65
N ARG A 87 0.86 6.35 1.87
CA ARG A 87 1.62 7.60 1.73
C ARG A 87 2.86 7.63 2.63
N ASN A 88 2.68 7.26 3.90
CA ASN A 88 3.72 7.33 4.92
C ASN A 88 4.41 5.98 5.14
N LYS A 89 4.30 5.06 4.18
CA LYS A 89 4.83 3.70 4.30
C LYS A 89 6.30 3.67 4.73
N MET A 90 7.10 4.59 4.20
CA MET A 90 8.52 4.72 4.50
C MET A 90 8.82 5.07 5.96
N GLU A 91 7.87 5.66 6.69
CA GLU A 91 8.01 5.99 8.11
C GLU A 91 7.81 4.77 9.00
N PHE A 92 6.98 3.81 8.57
CA PHE A 92 6.64 2.63 9.38
C PHE A 92 7.62 1.45 9.23
N ILE A 93 8.35 1.40 8.12
CA ILE A 93 9.28 0.31 7.78
C ILE A 93 10.76 0.66 8.04
N ARG A 94 11.04 1.89 8.46
CA ARG A 94 12.32 2.28 9.08
C ARG A 94 12.38 1.78 10.51
#